data_AF-A0A3M7NES4-F1
#
_entry.id   AF-A0A3M7NES4-F1
#
_cell.length_a   1.000
_cell.length_b   1.000
_cell.length_c   1.000
_cell.angle_alpha   90.00
_cell.angle_beta   90.00
_cell.angle_gamma   90.00
#
_symmetry.space_group_name_H-M   'P 1'
#
loop_
_entity.id
_entity.type
_entity.pdbx_description
1 polymer ?
#
loop_
_entity_poly.entity_id
_entity_poly.type
_entity_poly.pdbx_seq_one_letter_code
_entity_poly.pdbx_strand_id
1 'polypeptide(L)'
;MAQPLRIDPVTPEEEQQIASMFANGETKYSPAMPIPRTFDIQERIEQLRSLLDSKDPYYHHEHDANVKALIKLYEEGKVDL
;
A
#
# COMPACT_ATOMS: atom_id res chain seq x y z
N MET A 1 10.88 29.69 -23.28
CA MET A 1 10.42 30.27 -22.01
C MET A 1 8.97 29.84 -21.83
N ALA A 2 8.66 29.00 -20.84
CA ALA A 2 7.29 28.54 -20.60
C ALA A 2 6.49 29.65 -19.90
N GLN A 3 5.27 29.92 -20.37
CA GLN A 3 4.38 30.89 -19.73
C GLN A 3 3.82 30.25 -18.44
N PRO A 4 3.74 30.97 -17.32
CA PRO A 4 3.09 30.45 -16.12
C PRO A 4 1.60 30.22 -16.39
N LEU A 5 1.05 29.10 -15.92
CA LEU A 5 -0.40 28.88 -15.93
C LEU A 5 -1.06 30.03 -15.15
N ARG A 6 -1.86 30.85 -15.83
CA ARG A 6 -2.81 31.75 -15.17
C ARG A 6 -3.98 30.87 -14.71
N ILE A 7 -4.12 30.73 -13.39
CA ILE A 7 -5.34 30.20 -12.80
C ILE A 7 -6.25 31.40 -12.63
N ASP A 8 -7.25 31.53 -13.50
CA ASP A 8 -8.29 32.54 -13.32
C ASP A 8 -9.12 32.19 -12.08
N PRO A 9 -9.56 33.18 -11.29
CA PRO A 9 -10.37 32.93 -10.12
C PRO A 9 -11.69 32.26 -10.53
N VAL A 10 -12.03 31.18 -9.85
CA VAL A 10 -13.30 30.44 -10.06
C VAL A 10 -14.45 31.41 -9.82
N THR A 11 -15.41 31.41 -10.74
CA THR A 11 -16.59 32.27 -10.60
C THR A 11 -17.53 31.72 -9.51
N PRO A 12 -18.33 32.58 -8.84
CA PRO A 12 -19.28 32.12 -7.82
C PRO A 12 -20.28 31.06 -8.33
N GLU A 13 -20.53 31.03 -9.64
CA GLU A 13 -21.43 30.07 -10.27
C GLU A 13 -20.77 28.69 -10.44
N GLU A 14 -19.49 28.66 -10.80
CA GLU A 14 -18.68 27.42 -10.83
C GLU A 14 -18.45 26.88 -9.42
N GLU A 15 -18.22 27.74 -8.42
CA GLU A 15 -18.15 27.33 -7.01
C GLU A 15 -19.46 26.66 -6.56
N GLN A 16 -20.60 27.21 -6.95
CA GLN A 16 -21.91 26.63 -6.66
C GLN A 16 -22.13 25.29 -7.38
N GLN A 17 -21.68 25.16 -8.64
CA GLN A 17 -21.74 23.89 -9.35
C GLN A 17 -20.85 22.82 -8.71
N ILE A 18 -19.61 23.15 -8.37
CA ILE A 18 -18.68 22.26 -7.68
C ILE A 18 -19.27 21.86 -6.32
N ALA A 19 -19.77 22.82 -5.54
CA ALA A 19 -20.44 22.55 -4.28
C ALA A 19 -21.66 21.63 -4.46
N SER A 20 -22.45 21.82 -5.53
CA SER A 20 -23.61 20.96 -5.83
C SER A 20 -23.23 19.54 -6.23
N MET A 21 -22.09 19.34 -6.91
CA MET A 21 -21.55 18.02 -7.23
C MET A 21 -21.16 17.23 -5.97
N PHE A 22 -20.72 17.92 -4.92
CA PHE A 22 -20.41 17.31 -3.61
C PHE A 22 -21.58 17.30 -2.62
N ALA A 23 -22.65 18.06 -2.89
CA ALA A 23 -23.80 18.18 -1.98
C ALA A 23 -24.85 17.07 -2.15
N ASN A 24 -24.88 16.37 -3.29
CA ASN A 24 -25.92 15.39 -3.59
C ASN A 24 -25.41 13.95 -3.44
N GLY A 25 -25.46 13.47 -2.19
CA GLY A 25 -25.42 12.05 -1.88
C GLY A 25 -24.17 11.65 -1.10
N GLU A 26 -24.35 11.42 0.20
CA GLU A 26 -23.43 10.65 1.03
C GLU A 26 -23.22 9.28 0.38
N THR A 27 -22.24 9.19 -0.51
CA THR A 27 -21.85 7.90 -1.07
C THR A 27 -21.07 7.22 0.04
N LYS A 28 -21.76 6.39 0.82
CA LYS A 28 -21.17 5.62 1.92
C LYS A 28 -20.29 4.54 1.33
N TYR A 29 -19.07 4.91 0.95
CA TYR A 29 -18.03 3.97 0.61
C TYR A 29 -17.58 3.30 1.91
N SER A 30 -18.20 2.17 2.26
CA SER A 30 -17.56 1.25 3.18
C SER A 30 -16.35 0.67 2.44
N PRO A 31 -15.13 0.80 2.98
CA PRO A 31 -13.98 0.17 2.35
C PRO A 31 -14.28 -1.32 2.19
N ALA A 32 -13.95 -1.89 1.02
CA ALA A 32 -14.06 -3.33 0.85
C ALA A 32 -13.28 -4.01 1.97
N MET A 33 -13.93 -4.90 2.72
CA MET A 33 -13.26 -5.72 3.71
C MET A 33 -12.11 -6.45 3.01
N PRO A 34 -10.85 -6.30 3.46
CA PRO A 34 -9.74 -7.02 2.85
C PRO A 34 -10.01 -8.51 2.99
N ILE A 35 -9.94 -9.23 1.88
CA ILE A 35 -10.03 -10.69 1.88
C ILE A 35 -8.80 -11.21 2.64
N PRO A 36 -8.97 -11.98 3.73
CA PRO A 36 -7.84 -12.59 4.42
C PRO A 36 -7.10 -13.47 3.42
N ARG A 37 -5.83 -13.18 3.16
CA ARG A 37 -5.01 -14.11 2.39
C ARG A 37 -4.61 -15.22 3.34
N THR A 38 -5.12 -16.42 3.11
CA THR A 38 -4.57 -17.62 3.75
C THR A 38 -3.15 -17.81 3.22
N PHE A 39 -2.15 -17.54 4.04
CA PHE A 39 -0.76 -17.81 3.69
C PHE A 39 -0.37 -19.18 4.20
N ASP A 40 0.22 -20.00 3.34
CA ASP A 40 1.00 -21.13 3.81
C ASP A 40 2.26 -20.56 4.48
N ILE A 41 2.34 -20.71 5.80
CA ILE A 41 3.46 -20.21 6.61
C ILE A 41 4.79 -20.79 6.11
N GLN A 42 4.80 -22.06 5.69
CA GLN A 42 6.02 -22.69 5.17
C GLN A 42 6.42 -22.10 3.83
N GLU A 43 5.48 -21.94 2.90
CA GLU A 43 5.74 -21.28 1.61
C GLU A 43 6.26 -19.85 1.83
N ARG A 44 5.68 -19.13 2.80
CA ARG A 44 6.11 -17.78 3.15
C ARG A 44 7.53 -17.74 3.72
N ILE A 45 7.88 -18.67 4.60
CA ILE A 45 9.24 -18.79 5.14
C ILE A 45 10.24 -19.09 4.01
N GLU A 46 9.89 -19.95 3.05
CA GLU A 46 10.75 -20.25 1.90
C GLU A 46 10.99 -19.04 1.02
N GLN A 47 9.95 -18.26 0.71
CA GLN A 47 10.08 -16.98 0.00
C GLN A 47 10.97 -15.98 0.74
N LEU A 48 10.86 -15.91 2.08
CA LEU A 48 11.73 -15.04 2.87
C LEU A 48 13.18 -15.54 2.88
N ARG A 49 13.41 -16.85 2.85
CA ARG A 49 14.76 -17.43 2.75
C ARG A 49 15.39 -17.15 1.39
N SER A 50 14.62 -17.12 0.29
CA SER A 50 15.17 -16.78 -1.02
C SER A 50 15.66 -15.33 -1.09
N LEU A 51 15.02 -14.41 -0.37
CA LEU A 51 15.47 -13.01 -0.26
C LEU A 51 16.80 -12.83 0.49
N LEU A 52 17.27 -13.88 1.19
CA LEU A 52 18.59 -13.91 1.82
C LEU A 52 19.67 -14.52 0.91
N ASP A 53 19.30 -15.02 -0.28
CA ASP A 53 20.27 -15.53 -1.24
C ASP A 53 20.97 -14.36 -1.94
N SER A 54 22.27 -14.20 -1.67
CA SER A 54 23.13 -13.20 -2.33
C SER A 54 23.15 -13.27 -3.87
N LYS A 55 22.67 -14.37 -4.46
CA LYS A 55 22.53 -14.54 -5.91
C LYS A 55 21.20 -14.00 -6.47
N ASP A 56 20.23 -13.71 -5.60
CA ASP A 56 18.96 -13.14 -6.01
C ASP A 56 19.18 -11.68 -6.49
N PRO A 57 18.70 -11.28 -7.68
CA PRO A 57 18.83 -9.91 -8.17
C PRO A 57 18.13 -8.87 -7.28
N TYR A 58 17.22 -9.30 -6.40
CA TYR A 58 16.54 -8.48 -5.40
C TYR A 58 17.19 -8.54 -4.01
N TYR A 59 18.34 -9.20 -3.88
CA TYR A 59 19.06 -9.28 -2.61
C TYR A 59 19.57 -7.89 -2.18
N HIS A 60 19.22 -7.52 -0.94
CA HIS A 60 19.68 -6.28 -0.32
C HIS A 60 20.13 -6.58 1.12
N HIS A 61 21.44 -6.48 1.36
CA HIS A 61 22.07 -6.78 2.65
C HIS A 61 21.50 -5.97 3.82
N GLU A 62 20.94 -4.79 3.57
CA GLU A 62 20.36 -3.90 4.58
C GLU A 62 19.07 -4.47 5.19
N HIS A 63 18.40 -5.38 4.47
CA HIS A 63 17.13 -5.97 4.88
C HIS A 63 17.28 -7.35 5.52
N ASP A 64 18.48 -7.95 5.48
CA ASP A 64 18.78 -9.27 6.04
C ASP A 64 18.31 -9.44 7.48
N ALA A 65 18.59 -8.45 8.33
CA ALA A 65 18.23 -8.48 9.74
C ALA A 65 16.71 -8.54 9.92
N ASN A 66 15.97 -7.76 9.12
CA ASN A 66 14.51 -7.71 9.16
C ASN A 66 13.91 -9.01 8.62
N VAL A 67 14.44 -9.55 7.53
CA VAL A 67 13.97 -10.82 6.94
C VAL A 67 14.22 -11.99 7.90
N LYS A 68 15.40 -12.06 8.53
CA LYS A 68 15.71 -13.06 9.56
C LYS A 68 14.80 -12.94 10.78
N ALA A 69 14.54 -11.72 11.24
CA ALA A 69 13.61 -11.47 12.33
C ALA A 69 12.19 -11.92 11.96
N LEU A 70 11.73 -11.64 10.74
CA LEU A 70 10.41 -11.99 10.28
C LEU A 70 10.23 -13.51 10.14
N ILE A 71 11.22 -14.23 9.60
CA ILE A 71 11.24 -15.71 9.58
C ILE A 71 11.07 -16.27 10.99
N LYS A 72 11.83 -15.74 11.95
CA LYS A 72 11.76 -16.19 13.35
C LYS A 72 10.38 -15.95 13.96
N LEU A 73 9.71 -14.84 13.63
CA LEU A 73 8.35 -14.57 14.10
C LEU A 73 7.33 -15.58 13.57
N TYR A 74 7.48 -16.02 12.32
CA TYR A 74 6.65 -17.10 11.75
C TYR A 74 6.96 -18.46 12.39
N GLU A 75 8.24 -18.81 12.57
CA GLU A 75 8.64 -20.06 13.23
C GLU A 75 8.17 -20.13 14.70
N GLU A 76 8.11 -18.99 15.40
CA GLU A 76 7.59 -18.89 16.77
C GLU A 76 6.05 -18.81 16.82
N GLY A 77 5.35 -18.77 15.68
CA GLY A 77 3.89 -18.62 15.60
C GLY A 77 3.38 -17.29 16.17
N LYS A 78 4.25 -16.26 16.25
CA LYS A 78 3.90 -14.92 16.76
C LYS A 78 3.24 -14.04 15.70
N VAL A 79 3.32 -14.46 14.44
CA VAL A 79 2.65 -13.83 13.31
C VAL A 79 1.86 -14.92 12.61
N ASP A 80 0.55 -14.75 12.64
CA ASP A 80 -0.42 -15.51 11.85
C ASP A 80 -1.23 -14.44 11.10
N LEU A 81 -1.26 -14.50 9.77
CA LEU A 81 -1.90 -13.49 8.91
C LEU A 81 -3.28 -13.96 8.47
#